data_AF-A0AAP4VND5-F1
#
_entry.id   AF-A0AAP4VND5-F1
#
_cell.length_a   1.000
_cell.length_b   1.000
_cell.length_c   1.000
_cell.angle_alpha   90.00
_cell.angle_beta   90.00
_cell.angle_gamma   90.00
#
_symmetry.space_group_name_H-M   'P 1'
#
loop_
_entity.id
_entity.type
_entity.pdbx_description
1 polymer ?
#
loop_
_entity_poly.entity_id
_entity_poly.type
_entity_poly.pdbx_seq_one_letter_code
_entity_poly.pdbx_strand_id
1 'polypeptide(L)' 'MVEESGDQDGFDARSWLFDWLQSPLSALGDQRPVDFLHTPEGRDLISRMLASFQTGAYW' A
#
# COMPACT_ATOMS: atom_id res chain seq x y z
N MET A 1 22.37 -9.35 10.95
CA MET A 1 20.92 -9.54 10.82
C MET A 1 20.35 -8.15 10.96
N VAL A 2 19.94 -7.52 9.85
CA VAL A 2 19.59 -6.10 9.82
C VAL A 2 18.35 -5.88 10.69
N GLU A 3 18.60 -5.24 11.82
CA GLU A 3 17.65 -4.57 12.68
C GLU A 3 17.34 -3.23 11.99
N GLU A 4 16.36 -3.19 11.08
CA GLU A 4 15.85 -1.93 10.54
C GLU A 4 14.35 -1.84 10.75
N SER A 5 13.96 -0.69 11.28
CA SER A 5 12.61 -0.14 11.36
C SER A 5 11.71 -0.67 12.47
N GLY A 6 11.92 -0.07 13.65
CA GLY A 6 10.86 0.66 14.36
C GLY A 6 9.84 -0.16 15.12
N ASP A 7 9.83 0.02 16.44
CA ASP A 7 8.75 -0.26 17.39
C ASP A 7 7.56 -1.09 16.87
N GLN A 8 7.55 -2.37 17.27
CA GLN A 8 6.50 -3.35 16.97
C GLN A 8 5.22 -3.08 17.79
N ASP A 9 5.18 -2.01 18.58
CA ASP A 9 4.10 -1.63 19.49
C ASP A 9 3.22 -0.57 18.81
N GLY A 10 2.30 -1.00 17.93
CA GLY A 10 1.24 -0.12 17.42
C GLY A 10 1.26 0.22 15.93
N PHE A 11 1.97 -0.53 15.08
CA PHE A 11 1.74 -0.43 13.64
C PHE A 11 0.38 -1.03 13.27
N ASP A 12 -0.65 -0.18 13.27
CA ASP A 12 -1.97 -0.53 12.77
C ASP A 12 -1.94 -0.63 11.24
N ALA A 13 -1.50 -1.78 10.72
CA ALA A 13 -1.47 -2.07 9.29
C ALA A 13 -2.84 -1.85 8.63
N ARG A 14 -3.92 -2.08 9.38
CA ARG A 14 -5.29 -1.79 8.91
C ARG A 14 -5.53 -0.29 8.77
N SER A 15 -5.23 0.51 9.80
CA SER A 15 -5.44 1.96 9.76
C SER A 15 -4.55 2.62 8.71
N TRP A 16 -3.29 2.20 8.63
CA TRP A 16 -2.36 2.62 7.59
C TRP A 16 -2.88 2.28 6.19
N LEU A 17 -3.36 1.05 5.97
CA LEU A 17 -3.92 0.63 4.69
C LEU A 17 -5.17 1.45 4.34
N PHE A 18 -6.05 1.70 5.30
CA PHE A 18 -7.24 2.53 5.09
C PHE A 18 -6.88 3.96 4.68
N ASP A 19 -5.92 4.57 5.37
CA ASP A 19 -5.42 5.91 5.05
C ASP A 19 -4.78 5.93 3.66
N TRP A 20 -3.92 4.96 3.37
CA TRP A 20 -3.28 4.80 2.06
C TRP A 20 -4.30 4.61 0.93
N LEU A 21 -5.36 3.81 1.15
CA LEU A 21 -6.42 3.59 0.17
C LEU A 21 -7.24 4.87 -0.13
N GLN A 22 -7.33 5.79 0.83
CA GLN A 22 -8.03 7.06 0.69
C GLN A 22 -7.13 8.17 0.14
N SER A 23 -5.81 8.01 0.23
CA SER A 23 -4.83 8.97 -0.26
C SER A 23 -4.66 8.86 -1.79
N PRO A 24 -4.67 9.98 -2.53
CA PRO A 24 -4.43 9.97 -3.96
C PRO A 24 -2.97 9.57 -4.26
N LEU A 25 -2.78 8.62 -5.19
CA LEU A 25 -1.44 8.19 -5.59
C LEU A 25 -1.07 8.80 -6.94
N SER A 26 0.09 9.45 -7.00
CA SER A 26 0.64 9.95 -8.26
C SER A 26 0.90 8.83 -9.28
N ALA A 27 1.24 7.62 -8.80
CA ALA A 27 1.40 6.43 -9.64
C ALA A 27 0.09 5.97 -10.32
N LEU A 28 -1.07 6.36 -9.78
CA LEU A 28 -2.39 6.08 -10.32
C LEU A 28 -3.00 7.32 -11.01
N GLY A 29 -2.20 8.35 -11.29
CA GLY A 29 -2.69 9.58 -11.92
C GLY A 29 -3.57 10.43 -11.00
N ASP A 30 -3.19 10.54 -9.72
CA ASP A 30 -3.93 11.28 -8.68
C ASP A 30 -5.27 10.62 -8.28
N GLN A 31 -5.47 9.37 -8.70
CA GLN A 31 -6.62 8.57 -8.30
C GLN A 31 -6.36 7.81 -7.00
N ARG A 32 -7.42 7.57 -6.23
CA ARG A 32 -7.33 6.84 -4.97
C ARG A 32 -7.35 5.34 -5.24
N PRO A 33 -6.51 4.54 -4.56
CA PRO A 33 -6.51 3.09 -4.69
C PRO A 33 -7.88 2.44 -4.47
N VAL A 34 -8.70 3.00 -3.57
CA VAL A 34 -10.05 2.49 -3.28
C VAL A 34 -10.94 2.45 -4.52
N ASP A 35 -10.77 3.41 -5.45
CA ASP A 35 -11.55 3.46 -6.69
C ASP A 35 -11.18 2.31 -7.65
N PHE A 36 -10.00 1.70 -7.50
CA PHE A 36 -9.57 0.53 -8.28
C PHE A 36 -9.98 -0.80 -7.65
N LEU A 37 -10.33 -0.83 -6.36
CA LEU A 37 -10.79 -2.06 -5.69
C LEU A 37 -12.17 -2.54 -6.20
N HIS A 38 -12.86 -1.75 -7.02
CA HIS A 38 -14.12 -2.14 -7.64
C HIS A 38 -13.93 -3.13 -8.80
N THR A 39 -12.74 -3.19 -9.41
CA THR A 39 -12.43 -4.11 -10.51
C THR A 39 -11.47 -5.22 -10.07
N PRO A 40 -11.60 -6.44 -10.62
CA PRO A 40 -10.66 -7.52 -10.30
C PRO A 40 -9.23 -7.19 -10.72
N GLU A 41 -9.03 -6.48 -11.84
CA GLU A 41 -7.71 -6.04 -12.32
C GLU A 41 -7.09 -5.00 -11.38
N GLY A 42 -7.90 -4.07 -10.87
CA GLY A 42 -7.42 -3.05 -9.92
C GLY A 42 -7.03 -3.67 -8.58
N ARG A 43 -7.75 -4.68 -8.11
CA ARG A 43 -7.37 -5.44 -6.90
C ARG A 43 -6.00 -6.10 -7.05
N ASP A 44 -5.72 -6.74 -8.18
CA ASP A 44 -4.42 -7.37 -8.44
C ASP A 44 -3.28 -6.34 -8.45
N LEU A 45 -3.50 -5.19 -9.11
CA LEU A 45 -2.55 -4.08 -9.13
C LEU A 45 -2.24 -3.57 -7.71
N ILE A 46 -3.28 -3.32 -6.90
CA ILE A 46 -3.12 -2.86 -5.52
C ILE A 46 -2.41 -3.91 -4.66
N SER A 47 -2.76 -5.20 -4.79
CA SER A 47 -2.07 -6.29 -4.10
C SER A 47 -0.58 -6.36 -4.46
N ARG A 48 -0.24 -6.14 -5.73
CA ARG A 48 1.16 -6.14 -6.20
C ARG A 48 1.94 -4.91 -5.73
N MET A 49 1.30 -3.74 -5.68
CA MET A 49 1.88 -2.55 -5.05
C MET A 49 2.17 -2.79 -3.57
N LEU A 50 1.21 -3.32 -2.81
CA LEU A 50 1.40 -3.66 -1.39
C LEU A 50 2.54 -4.67 -1.18
N ALA A 51 2.66 -5.66 -2.06
CA ALA A 51 3.78 -6.60 -2.03
C ALA A 51 5.14 -5.92 -2.30
N SER A 52 5.19 -4.91 -3.17
CA SER A 52 6.40 -4.11 -3.41
C SER A 52 6.78 -3.23 -2.20
N PHE A 53 5.79 -2.67 -1.49
CA PHE A 53 6.03 -1.90 -0.26
C PHE A 53 6.60 -2.78 0.86
N GLN A 54 6.13 -4.03 0.98
CA GLN A 54 6.65 -4.97 1.99
C GLN A 54 8.10 -5.41 1.70
N THR A 55 8.49 -5.47 0.43
CA THR A 55 9.83 -5.91 0.03
C THR A 55 10.83 -4.76 -0.04
N GLY A 56 10.39 -3.50 0.07
CA GLY A 56 11.24 -2.32 -0.13
C GLY A 56 11.86 -2.26 -1.54
N ALA A 57 11.40 -3.13 -2.44
CA ALA A 57 11.94 -3.29 -3.78
C ALA A 57 11.34 -2.22 -4.67
N TYR A 58 11.99 -1.07 -4.71
CA TYR A 58 11.68 0.01 -5.64
C TYR A 58 11.87 -0.50 -7.07
N TRP A 59 10.86 -0.27 -7.91
CA TRP A 59 10.99 -0.33 -9.38
C TRP A 59 11.31 1.07 -9.90
#